data_AF-A0A1E5W0I4-F1
#
_entry.id   AF-A0A1E5W0I4-F1
#
_cell.length_a   1.000
_cell.length_b   1.000
_cell.length_c   1.000
_cell.angle_alpha   90.00
_cell.angle_beta   90.00
_cell.angle_gamma   90.00
#
_symmetry.space_group_name_H-M   'P 1'
#
loop_
_entity.id
_entity.type
_entity.pdbx_description
1 polymer ?
#
loop_
_entity_poly.entity_id
_entity_poly.type
_entity_poly.pdbx_seq_one_letter_code
_entity_poly.pdbx_strand_id
1 'polypeptide(L)'
;MLRSEKITCHALHPGERTIFMSTDSNCTYSLDTSNGGWKELGDWVLPFKGQAYFDRDLEAWVGLHGKEDGCVGLCPVASRSAAATQPPECTMLKEKLCRYREGDAKYHRSSMWLRTKATTLTYMGDSIFCLVKSSEHVDRGGSVVHVTVFGLKYHNNGELRTKAHRTTRSYAVSKNGGTRFSHATFWI
;
A
#
# COMPACT_ATOMS: atom_id res chain seq x y z
N MET A 1 30.61 4.72 -10.03
CA MET A 1 29.30 4.28 -10.54
C MET A 1 28.27 4.76 -9.50
N LEU A 2 27.43 5.76 -9.82
CA LEU A 2 26.37 6.18 -8.90
C LEU A 2 25.35 5.03 -8.81
N ARG A 3 25.15 4.50 -7.61
CA ARG A 3 24.18 3.43 -7.36
C ARG A 3 22.80 4.08 -7.46
N SER A 4 21.99 3.68 -8.45
CA SER A 4 20.62 4.15 -8.57
C SER A 4 19.79 3.47 -7.48
N GLU A 5 19.31 4.24 -6.51
CA GLU A 5 18.39 3.76 -5.48
C GLU A 5 16.96 3.77 -5.99
N LYS A 6 16.16 2.78 -5.62
CA LYS A 6 14.75 2.70 -5.99
C LYS A 6 13.88 3.09 -4.80
N ILE A 7 12.94 4.00 -5.01
CA ILE A 7 11.90 4.31 -4.02
C ILE A 7 11.00 3.08 -3.84
N THR A 8 10.92 2.59 -2.61
CA THR A 8 10.08 1.45 -2.22
C THR A 8 8.76 1.92 -1.59
N CYS A 9 8.80 3.06 -0.89
CA CYS A 9 7.65 3.67 -0.23
C CYS A 9 7.74 5.20 -0.25
N HIS A 10 6.59 5.86 -0.30
CA HIS A 10 6.51 7.28 0.03
C HIS A 10 5.21 7.63 0.76
N ALA A 11 5.24 8.70 1.56
CA ALA A 11 4.08 9.20 2.29
C ALA A 11 4.12 10.74 2.38
N LEU A 12 2.98 11.39 2.22
CA LEU A 12 2.88 12.84 2.47
C LEU A 12 2.70 13.07 3.98
N HIS A 13 3.51 13.98 4.53
CA HIS A 13 3.37 14.43 5.91
C HIS A 13 2.08 15.27 6.09
N PRO A 14 1.37 15.20 7.23
CA PRO A 14 0.14 15.94 7.48
C PRO A 14 0.23 17.46 7.30
N GLY A 15 1.44 18.01 7.46
CA GLY A 15 1.72 19.43 7.18
C GLY A 15 1.82 19.78 5.69
N GLU A 16 1.47 18.86 4.79
CA GLU A 16 1.30 18.99 3.32
C GLU A 16 2.51 19.52 2.52
N ARG A 17 3.65 19.73 3.17
CA ARG A 17 4.87 20.31 2.59
C ARG A 17 6.03 19.32 2.49
N THR A 18 5.93 18.16 3.13
CA THR A 18 7.05 17.22 3.23
C THR A 18 6.63 15.84 2.76
N ILE A 19 7.36 15.29 1.81
CA ILE A 19 7.20 13.90 1.37
C ILE A 19 8.30 13.08 2.01
N PHE A 20 7.94 12.00 2.69
CA PHE A 20 8.86 10.98 3.19
C PHE A 20 9.02 9.91 2.11
N MET A 21 10.25 9.45 1.87
CA MET A 21 10.57 8.44 0.87
C MET A 21 11.55 7.43 1.44
N SER A 22 11.19 6.15 1.40
CA SER A 22 12.11 5.06 1.71
C SER A 22 12.64 4.43 0.44
N THR A 23 13.90 4.02 0.48
CA THR A 23 14.61 3.40 -0.65
C THR A 23 14.89 1.92 -0.40
N ASP A 24 15.36 1.22 -1.43
CA ASP A 24 15.84 -0.15 -1.33
C ASP A 24 17.25 -0.28 -0.70
N SER A 25 17.90 0.85 -0.40
CA SER A 25 19.11 0.92 0.43
C SER A 25 18.84 0.93 1.94
N ASN A 26 17.57 0.81 2.36
CA ASN A 26 17.11 0.86 3.75
C ASN A 26 17.26 2.23 4.43
N CYS A 27 17.26 3.32 3.66
CA CYS A 27 17.27 4.68 4.18
C CYS A 27 15.92 5.35 3.93
N THR A 28 15.58 6.32 4.79
CA THR A 28 14.45 7.22 4.57
C THR A 28 14.92 8.64 4.40
N TYR A 29 14.36 9.34 3.42
CA TYR A 29 14.61 10.73 3.10
C TYR A 29 13.33 11.54 3.26
N SER A 30 13.50 12.85 3.42
CA SER A 30 12.44 13.84 3.30
C SER A 30 12.73 14.80 2.15
N LEU A 31 11.67 15.19 1.45
CA LEU A 31 11.67 16.24 0.44
C LEU A 31 10.73 17.36 0.90
N ASP A 32 11.26 18.57 1.06
CA ASP A 32 10.45 19.78 1.22
C ASP A 32 9.99 20.27 -0.16
N THR A 33 8.69 20.19 -0.42
CA THR A 33 8.09 20.51 -1.72
C THR A 33 8.10 22.01 -2.03
N SER A 34 8.33 22.88 -1.04
CA SER A 34 8.35 24.34 -1.24
C SER A 34 9.65 24.86 -1.85
N ASN A 35 10.77 24.18 -1.59
CA ASN A 35 12.11 24.62 -1.99
C ASN A 35 12.93 23.51 -2.66
N GLY A 36 12.39 22.29 -2.76
CA GLY A 36 13.08 21.13 -3.33
C GLY A 36 14.22 20.59 -2.47
N GLY A 37 14.30 20.98 -1.19
CA GLY A 37 15.35 20.54 -0.27
C GLY A 37 15.17 19.08 0.13
N TRP A 38 16.26 18.32 0.08
CA TRP A 38 16.31 16.91 0.48
C TRP A 38 17.11 16.74 1.77
N LYS A 39 16.68 15.80 2.61
CA LYS A 39 17.37 15.45 3.85
C LYS A 39 17.19 13.97 4.17
N GLU A 40 18.28 13.29 4.45
CA GLU A 40 18.25 11.95 5.03
C GLU A 40 17.73 12.00 6.48
N LEU A 41 16.77 11.13 6.77
CA LEU A 41 16.12 11.00 8.08
C LEU A 41 16.64 9.81 8.89
N GLY A 42 17.35 8.87 8.25
CA GLY A 42 18.07 7.78 8.91
C GLY A 42 17.97 6.44 8.19
N ASP A 43 18.70 5.47 8.73
CA ASP A 43 18.80 4.07 8.26
C ASP A 43 17.61 3.21 8.70
N TRP A 44 16.41 3.69 8.41
CA TRP A 44 15.16 2.98 8.63
C TRP A 44 14.23 3.19 7.43
N VAL A 45 13.21 2.34 7.31
CA VAL A 45 12.21 2.43 6.23
C VAL A 45 10.80 2.50 6.79
N LEU A 46 9.92 3.20 6.08
CA LEU A 46 8.48 3.13 6.32
C LEU A 46 8.01 1.67 6.17
N PRO A 47 7.07 1.20 7.01
CA PRO A 47 6.63 -0.19 7.01
C PRO A 47 5.70 -0.54 5.82
N PHE A 48 5.70 0.27 4.76
CA PHE A 48 4.78 0.15 3.63
C PHE A 48 5.49 -0.08 2.30
N LYS A 49 4.71 -0.40 1.28
CA LYS A 49 5.12 -0.41 -0.12
C LYS A 49 4.25 0.52 -0.94
N GLY A 50 4.84 1.22 -1.89
CA GLY A 50 4.15 2.24 -2.67
C GLY A 50 3.75 3.44 -1.80
N GLN A 51 2.57 4.00 -2.06
CA GLN A 51 2.08 5.18 -1.36
C GLN A 51 1.38 4.80 -0.05
N ALA A 52 1.70 5.51 1.02
CA ALA A 52 0.92 5.56 2.25
C ALA A 52 0.23 6.92 2.37
N TYR A 53 -0.94 6.92 3.01
CA TYR A 53 -1.83 8.08 3.09
C TYR A 53 -2.05 8.45 4.54
N PHE A 54 -2.00 9.75 4.84
CA PHE A 54 -2.38 10.21 6.16
C PHE A 54 -3.90 10.21 6.31
N ASP A 55 -4.38 9.59 7.38
CA ASP A 55 -5.79 9.59 7.76
C ASP A 55 -5.95 10.43 9.04
N ARG A 56 -6.79 11.48 8.96
CA ARG A 56 -7.00 12.41 10.06
C ARG A 56 -7.73 11.78 11.24
N ASP A 57 -8.69 10.90 10.99
CA ASP A 57 -9.48 10.28 12.05
C ASP A 57 -8.68 9.20 12.81
N LEU A 58 -7.69 8.60 12.14
CA LEU A 58 -6.77 7.63 12.74
C LEU A 58 -5.46 8.27 13.24
N GLU A 59 -5.22 9.54 12.92
CA GLU A 59 -3.98 10.29 13.20
C GLU A 59 -2.69 9.53 12.80
N ALA A 60 -2.76 8.77 11.71
CA ALA A 60 -1.72 7.83 11.30
C ALA A 60 -1.57 7.77 9.77
N TRP A 61 -0.40 7.30 9.32
CA TRP A 61 -0.26 6.85 7.94
C TRP A 61 -0.85 5.46 7.79
N VAL A 62 -1.59 5.26 6.71
CA VAL A 62 -2.20 3.98 6.31
C VAL A 62 -1.62 3.57 4.96
N GLY A 63 -1.13 2.33 4.86
CA GLY A 63 -0.49 1.84 3.66
C GLY A 63 -0.56 0.32 3.49
N LEU A 64 -0.17 -0.15 2.30
CA LEU A 64 0.06 -1.57 2.07
C LEU A 64 1.34 -1.98 2.78
N HIS A 65 1.30 -3.03 3.58
CA HIS A 65 2.47 -3.50 4.31
C HIS A 65 3.59 -3.95 3.36
N GLY A 66 4.82 -3.55 3.70
CA GLY A 66 5.99 -3.79 2.84
C GLY A 66 6.39 -5.26 2.73
N LYS A 67 6.13 -6.07 3.77
CA LYS A 67 6.56 -7.49 3.83
C LYS A 67 5.43 -8.49 3.64
N GLU A 68 4.18 -8.09 3.87
CA GLU A 68 3.02 -8.99 3.80
C GLU A 68 2.06 -8.52 2.72
N ASP A 69 1.99 -9.29 1.63
CA ASP A 69 1.25 -8.90 0.44
C ASP A 69 -0.26 -8.80 0.68
N GLY A 70 -0.81 -7.62 0.36
CA GLY A 70 -2.24 -7.36 0.42
C GLY A 70 -2.76 -7.12 1.84
N CYS A 71 -1.87 -7.02 2.82
CA CYS A 71 -2.21 -6.56 4.16
C CYS A 71 -2.08 -5.04 4.25
N VAL A 72 -3.03 -4.43 4.96
CA VAL A 72 -3.05 -3.00 5.25
C VAL A 72 -2.54 -2.82 6.67
N GLY A 73 -1.66 -1.84 6.86
CA GLY A 73 -1.18 -1.45 8.18
C GLY A 73 -1.31 0.06 8.38
N LEU A 74 -1.15 0.48 9.63
CA LEU A 74 -1.03 1.88 10.00
C LEU A 74 0.22 2.09 10.84
N CYS A 75 0.83 3.26 10.76
CA CYS A 75 1.89 3.66 11.69
C CYS A 75 1.78 5.15 12.05
N PRO A 76 2.26 5.56 13.24
CA PRO A 76 2.36 6.97 13.59
C PRO A 76 3.20 7.75 12.56
N VAL A 77 2.88 9.04 12.40
CA VAL A 77 3.64 9.93 11.53
C VAL A 77 5.05 10.10 12.08
N ALA A 78 6.06 9.76 11.27
CA ALA A 78 7.46 9.86 11.67
C ALA A 78 7.90 11.33 11.80
N SER A 79 8.86 11.57 12.71
CA SER A 79 9.48 12.89 12.87
C SER A 79 10.26 13.31 11.63
N ARG A 80 10.28 14.62 11.34
CA ARG A 80 11.12 15.23 10.29
C ARG A 80 12.59 15.41 10.72
N SER A 81 12.94 14.99 11.94
CA SER A 81 14.30 15.04 12.45
C SER A 81 15.08 13.79 12.04
N ALA A 82 16.37 13.95 11.75
CA ALA A 82 17.30 12.84 11.48
C ALA A 82 17.67 12.04 12.76
N ALA A 83 17.11 12.42 13.91
CA ALA A 83 17.34 11.73 15.18
C ALA A 83 16.57 10.41 15.30
N ALA A 84 15.65 10.11 14.38
CA ALA A 84 14.91 8.86 14.39
C ALA A 84 15.83 7.71 13.96
N THR A 85 16.16 6.82 14.89
CA THR A 85 17.01 5.63 14.64
C THR A 85 16.19 4.37 14.38
N GLN A 86 14.86 4.44 14.52
CA GLN A 86 13.97 3.29 14.38
C GLN A 86 12.75 3.61 13.50
N PRO A 87 12.24 2.62 12.76
CA PRO A 87 11.02 2.78 11.97
C PRO A 87 9.81 2.99 12.90
N PRO A 88 8.77 3.71 12.44
CA PRO A 88 7.54 3.86 13.20
C PRO A 88 6.86 2.49 13.38
N GLU A 89 6.29 2.25 14.56
CA GLU A 89 5.61 0.99 14.88
C GLU A 89 4.38 0.81 13.98
N CYS A 90 4.29 -0.36 13.33
CA CYS A 90 3.23 -0.68 12.40
C CYS A 90 2.17 -1.58 13.04
N THR A 91 0.94 -1.08 13.17
CA THR A 91 -0.22 -1.87 13.57
C THR A 91 -0.92 -2.44 12.34
N MET A 92 -0.96 -3.77 12.25
CA MET A 92 -1.56 -4.48 11.12
C MET A 92 -3.06 -4.62 11.26
N LEU A 93 -3.80 -4.39 10.17
CA LEU A 93 -5.19 -4.80 10.06
C LEU A 93 -5.27 -6.33 10.07
N LYS A 94 -5.90 -6.91 11.10
CA LYS A 94 -6.02 -8.37 11.22
C LYS A 94 -6.89 -8.99 10.12
N GLU A 95 -7.84 -8.22 9.59
CA GLU A 95 -8.69 -8.66 8.49
C GLU A 95 -7.91 -8.71 7.17
N LYS A 96 -7.83 -9.89 6.56
CA LYS A 96 -7.31 -10.04 5.21
C LYS A 96 -8.34 -9.54 4.19
N LEU A 97 -8.07 -8.36 3.63
CA LEU A 97 -8.93 -7.73 2.60
C LEU A 97 -8.75 -8.36 1.21
N CYS A 98 -7.59 -8.99 0.99
CA CYS A 98 -7.35 -9.83 -0.17
C CYS A 98 -7.88 -11.24 0.08
N ARG A 99 -9.06 -11.58 -0.46
CA ARG A 99 -9.47 -12.99 -0.55
C ARG A 99 -8.73 -13.64 -1.71
N TYR A 100 -7.88 -14.63 -1.41
CA TYR A 100 -7.63 -15.70 -2.37
C TYR A 100 -8.88 -16.59 -2.35
N ARG A 101 -9.36 -17.09 -3.49
CA ARG A 101 -10.47 -18.04 -3.44
C ARG A 101 -9.97 -19.28 -2.69
N GLU A 102 -10.80 -19.87 -1.83
CA GLU A 102 -10.47 -21.06 -1.04
C GLU A 102 -10.19 -22.32 -1.91
N GLY A 103 -10.34 -22.20 -3.24
CA GLY A 103 -9.87 -23.18 -4.23
C GLY A 103 -8.46 -22.92 -4.79
N ASP A 104 -7.90 -21.72 -4.64
CA ASP A 104 -6.55 -21.37 -5.15
C ASP A 104 -5.46 -22.02 -4.27
N ALA A 105 -5.77 -22.32 -3.01
CA ALA A 105 -4.85 -22.93 -2.06
C ALA A 105 -4.51 -24.40 -2.39
N LYS A 106 -5.45 -25.16 -2.99
CA LYS A 106 -5.19 -26.54 -3.44
C LYS A 106 -4.24 -26.62 -4.63
N TYR A 107 -4.02 -25.51 -5.32
CA TYR A 107 -3.06 -25.40 -6.42
C TYR A 107 -1.74 -24.76 -6.00
N HIS A 108 -1.41 -24.63 -4.71
CA HIS A 108 -0.11 -24.09 -4.32
C HIS A 108 1.09 -24.91 -4.85
N ARG A 109 0.91 -26.20 -5.15
CA ARG A 109 1.91 -27.02 -5.85
C ARG A 109 1.88 -26.91 -7.39
N SER A 110 0.85 -26.29 -7.95
CA SER A 110 0.61 -26.05 -9.40
C SER A 110 0.44 -24.55 -9.71
N SER A 111 0.93 -23.66 -8.84
CA SER A 111 0.80 -22.20 -8.91
C SER A 111 1.69 -21.56 -9.99
N MET A 112 1.92 -22.28 -11.08
CA MET A 112 2.64 -21.83 -12.27
C MET A 112 1.77 -20.93 -13.17
N TRP A 113 0.45 -20.92 -12.96
CA TRP A 113 -0.54 -20.34 -13.89
C TRP A 113 -1.20 -19.02 -13.45
N LEU A 114 -0.87 -18.50 -12.25
CA LEU A 114 -1.36 -17.21 -11.74
C LEU A 114 -0.16 -16.33 -11.39
N ARG A 115 0.19 -15.37 -12.27
CA ARG A 115 1.11 -14.29 -11.90
C ARG A 115 0.30 -13.25 -11.14
N THR A 116 0.39 -13.27 -9.81
CA THR A 116 -0.19 -12.20 -8.98
C THR A 116 0.48 -10.89 -9.36
N LYS A 117 -0.31 -9.96 -9.90
CA LYS A 117 0.13 -8.60 -10.23
C LYS A 117 -0.01 -7.69 -9.01
N ALA A 118 0.52 -6.49 -9.17
CA ALA A 118 0.55 -5.41 -8.19
C ALA A 118 -0.77 -5.30 -7.40
N THR A 119 -0.63 -5.03 -6.10
CA THR A 119 -1.73 -4.57 -5.25
C THR A 119 -1.51 -3.09 -5.00
N THR A 120 -2.55 -2.29 -5.17
CA THR A 120 -2.51 -0.84 -4.90
C THR A 120 -3.59 -0.48 -3.90
N LEU A 121 -3.32 0.58 -3.14
CA LEU A 121 -4.23 1.17 -2.16
C LEU A 121 -4.39 2.64 -2.51
N THR A 122 -5.62 3.13 -2.46
CA THR A 122 -5.94 4.56 -2.62
C THR A 122 -6.82 5.01 -1.48
N TYR A 123 -6.50 6.18 -0.94
CA TYR A 123 -7.36 6.89 0.01
C TYR A 123 -8.43 7.67 -0.74
N MET A 124 -9.68 7.55 -0.29
CA MET A 124 -10.85 8.17 -0.92
C MET A 124 -11.49 9.27 -0.05
N GLY A 125 -10.87 9.62 1.09
CA GLY A 125 -11.47 10.52 2.10
C GLY A 125 -12.27 9.77 3.17
N ASP A 126 -12.56 10.43 4.30
CA ASP A 126 -13.44 9.92 5.39
C ASP A 126 -13.09 8.52 5.94
N SER A 127 -11.79 8.25 5.99
CA SER A 127 -11.20 6.94 6.29
C SER A 127 -11.69 5.81 5.41
N ILE A 128 -12.08 6.12 4.18
CA ILE A 128 -12.45 5.18 3.13
C ILE A 128 -11.25 4.95 2.23
N PHE A 129 -10.99 3.68 1.95
CA PHE A 129 -9.90 3.22 1.12
C PHE A 129 -10.39 2.26 0.04
N CYS A 130 -9.73 2.29 -1.10
CA CYS A 130 -9.91 1.35 -2.20
C CYS A 130 -8.65 0.52 -2.39
N LEU A 131 -8.79 -0.79 -2.19
CA LEU A 131 -7.76 -1.79 -2.46
C LEU A 131 -8.04 -2.44 -3.81
N VAL A 132 -7.08 -2.37 -4.73
CA VAL A 132 -7.17 -3.01 -6.04
C VAL A 132 -6.08 -4.05 -6.18
N LYS A 133 -6.48 -5.27 -6.55
CA LYS A 133 -5.59 -6.40 -6.82
C LYS A 133 -5.86 -6.93 -8.21
N SER A 134 -4.81 -7.06 -9.01
CA SER A 134 -4.88 -7.68 -10.33
C SER A 134 -4.25 -9.08 -10.30
N SER A 135 -4.92 -10.05 -10.91
CA SER A 135 -4.40 -11.39 -11.17
C SER A 135 -4.48 -11.69 -12.67
N GLU A 136 -3.46 -12.33 -13.23
CA GLU A 136 -3.50 -12.82 -14.61
C GLU A 136 -3.64 -14.34 -14.64
N HIS A 137 -4.60 -14.84 -15.41
CA HIS A 137 -4.65 -16.24 -15.80
C HIS A 137 -3.72 -16.46 -16.99
N VAL A 138 -2.64 -17.23 -16.78
CA VAL A 138 -1.62 -17.49 -17.81
C VAL A 138 -2.20 -18.23 -19.01
N ASP A 139 -3.14 -19.16 -18.80
CA ASP A 139 -3.66 -20.04 -19.87
C ASP A 139 -4.81 -19.46 -20.69
N ARG A 140 -5.62 -18.59 -20.09
CA ARG A 140 -6.84 -18.06 -20.72
C ARG A 140 -6.67 -16.65 -21.29
N GLY A 141 -5.47 -16.07 -21.19
CA GLY A 141 -5.17 -14.72 -21.67
C GLY A 141 -5.97 -13.60 -20.97
N GLY A 142 -6.76 -13.91 -19.94
CA GLY A 142 -7.61 -12.97 -19.22
C GLY A 142 -7.00 -12.53 -17.90
N SER A 143 -7.28 -11.29 -17.50
CA SER A 143 -6.97 -10.76 -16.17
C SER A 143 -8.23 -10.54 -15.36
N VAL A 144 -8.15 -10.72 -14.04
CA VAL A 144 -9.23 -10.35 -13.12
C VAL A 144 -8.72 -9.23 -12.23
N VAL A 145 -9.53 -8.19 -12.06
CA VAL A 145 -9.30 -7.10 -11.12
C VAL A 145 -10.29 -7.23 -9.98
N HIS A 146 -9.78 -7.40 -8.77
CA HIS A 146 -10.54 -7.38 -7.54
C HIS A 146 -10.44 -5.99 -6.92
N VAL A 147 -11.60 -5.37 -6.67
CA VAL A 147 -11.71 -4.05 -6.05
C VAL A 147 -12.45 -4.22 -4.72
N THR A 148 -11.81 -3.82 -3.63
CA THR A 148 -12.39 -3.81 -2.28
C THR A 148 -12.39 -2.38 -1.76
N VAL A 149 -13.58 -1.80 -1.56
CA VAL A 149 -13.78 -0.52 -0.89
C VAL A 149 -14.16 -0.79 0.56
N PHE A 150 -13.47 -0.15 1.50
CA PHE A 150 -13.65 -0.36 2.93
C PHE A 150 -13.32 0.91 3.70
N GLY A 151 -14.02 1.12 4.82
CA GLY A 151 -13.62 2.12 5.80
C GLY A 151 -12.73 1.53 6.88
N LEU A 152 -11.89 2.35 7.51
CA LEU A 152 -11.11 1.98 8.71
C LEU A 152 -11.57 2.76 9.94
N LYS A 153 -11.47 2.14 11.11
CA LYS A 153 -11.67 2.79 12.41
C LYS A 153 -10.95 2.04 13.52
N TYR A 154 -10.66 2.74 14.62
CA TYR A 154 -10.37 2.08 15.88
C TYR A 154 -11.66 1.51 16.49
N HIS A 155 -11.54 0.30 17.04
CA HIS A 155 -12.54 -0.28 17.92
C HIS A 155 -12.31 0.18 19.37
N ASN A 156 -13.30 0.00 20.26
CA ASN A 156 -13.23 0.47 21.65
C ASN A 156 -12.04 -0.10 22.45
N ASN A 157 -11.46 -1.21 22.00
CA ASN A 157 -10.27 -1.83 22.58
C ASN A 157 -8.95 -1.34 21.94
N GLY A 158 -8.97 -0.30 21.11
CA GLY A 158 -7.81 0.23 20.39
C GLY A 158 -7.40 -0.57 19.15
N GLU A 159 -8.14 -1.63 18.80
CA GLU A 159 -7.81 -2.47 17.64
C GLU A 159 -8.26 -1.81 16.33
N LEU A 160 -7.39 -1.80 15.31
CA LEU A 160 -7.76 -1.39 13.96
C LEU A 160 -8.73 -2.41 13.33
N ARG A 161 -9.88 -1.95 12.85
CA ARG A 161 -10.89 -2.77 12.17
C ARG A 161 -11.49 -2.06 10.96
N THR A 162 -12.16 -2.83 10.11
CA THR A 162 -12.97 -2.24 9.04
C THR A 162 -14.31 -1.68 9.56
N LYS A 163 -14.80 -0.61 8.90
CA LYS A 163 -16.20 -0.16 9.05
C LYS A 163 -17.13 -1.22 8.44
N ALA A 164 -18.36 -1.34 8.95
CA ALA A 164 -19.32 -2.37 8.52
C ALA A 164 -19.63 -2.35 7.01
N HIS A 165 -19.58 -1.17 6.39
CA HIS A 165 -19.77 -1.00 4.96
C HIS A 165 -18.48 -1.31 4.19
N ARG A 166 -18.28 -2.59 3.88
CA ARG A 166 -17.24 -3.08 2.96
C ARG A 166 -17.87 -3.66 1.71
N THR A 167 -17.41 -3.23 0.53
CA THR A 167 -17.87 -3.76 -0.76
C THR A 167 -16.70 -4.34 -1.53
N THR A 168 -16.82 -5.59 -1.99
CA THR A 168 -15.84 -6.23 -2.88
C THR A 168 -16.50 -6.62 -4.18
N ARG A 169 -15.87 -6.25 -5.31
CA ARG A 169 -16.31 -6.60 -6.67
C ARG A 169 -15.14 -7.14 -7.47
N SER A 170 -15.43 -8.02 -8.43
CA SER A 170 -14.41 -8.62 -9.32
C SER A 170 -14.81 -8.36 -10.76
N TYR A 171 -13.84 -7.96 -11.59
CA TYR A 171 -14.05 -7.59 -12.98
C TYR A 171 -13.11 -8.38 -13.87
N ALA A 172 -13.64 -9.05 -14.88
CA ALA A 172 -12.82 -9.64 -15.94
C ALA A 172 -12.35 -8.53 -16.87
N VAL A 173 -11.05 -8.52 -17.21
CA VAL A 173 -10.40 -7.54 -18.06
C VAL A 173 -9.69 -8.29 -19.18
N SER A 174 -10.06 -7.99 -20.44
CA SER A 174 -9.43 -8.54 -21.64
C SER A 174 -8.06 -7.89 -21.89
N LYS A 175 -7.08 -8.66 -22.36
CA LYS A 175 -5.81 -8.11 -22.86
C LYS A 175 -6.05 -7.53 -24.26
N ASN A 176 -6.22 -6.21 -24.36
CA ASN A 176 -6.21 -5.55 -25.67
C ASN A 176 -4.75 -5.28 -26.09
N GLY A 177 -4.25 -5.99 -27.11
CA GLY A 177 -3.06 -5.59 -27.86
C GLY A 177 -1.72 -5.58 -27.12
N GLY A 178 -1.31 -6.70 -26.50
CA GLY A 178 0.07 -6.94 -26.06
C GLY A 178 0.56 -6.14 -24.84
N THR A 179 -0.18 -5.14 -24.39
CA THR A 179 0.18 -4.33 -23.21
C THR A 179 -0.34 -4.97 -21.92
N ARG A 180 0.55 -5.04 -20.93
CA ARG A 180 0.24 -5.54 -19.58
C ARG A 180 -0.64 -4.51 -18.86
N PHE A 181 -1.81 -4.92 -18.36
CA PHE A 181 -2.65 -4.07 -17.51
C PHE A 181 -1.86 -3.57 -16.29
N SER A 182 -1.68 -2.25 -16.20
CA SER A 182 -1.16 -1.52 -15.04
C SER A 182 -2.30 -0.64 -14.54
N HIS A 183 -2.67 -0.77 -13.27
CA HIS A 183 -3.69 0.08 -12.67
C HIS A 183 -3.00 1.11 -11.79
N ALA A 184 -3.21 2.38 -12.11
CA ALA A 184 -3.03 3.46 -11.17
C ALA A 184 -4.40 3.72 -10.54
N THR A 185 -4.47 3.66 -9.22
CA THR A 185 -5.64 4.13 -8.50
C THR A 185 -5.36 5.56 -8.08
N PHE A 186 -6.26 6.47 -8.42
CA PHE A 186 -6.25 7.88 -8.03
C PHE A 186 -7.69 8.29 -7.77
N TRP A 187 -7.88 9.24 -6.87
CA TRP A 187 -9.18 9.80 -6.53
C TRP A 187 -9.08 11.32 -6.56
N ILE A 188 -10.11 11.99 -7.08
CA ILE A 188 -10.22 13.47 -7.17
C ILE A 188 -11.16 13.94 -6.06
#